data_AF-A0A521ZNJ2-F1
#
_entry.id   AF-A0A521ZNJ2-F1
#
_cell.length_a   1.000
_cell.length_b   1.000
_cell.length_c   1.000
_cell.angle_alpha   90.00
_cell.angle_beta   90.00
_cell.angle_gamma   90.00
#
_symmetry.space_group_name_H-M   'P 1'
#
loop_
_entity.id
_entity.type
_entity.pdbx_description
1 polymer ?
#
loop_
_entity_poly.entity_id
_entity_poly.type
_entity_poly.pdbx_seq_one_letter_code
_entity_poly.pdbx_strand_id
1 'polypeptide(L)'
;MKLSDVSTIRSNFPEAHFWIVRRGSVDRVGEPVRVFNPEHIGIRVEQTGLLLPDYLFYCLLAIHQQGSWKQIATGTLSLVNIRVSDVRSIELSPR
;
A
#
# COMPACT_ATOMS: atom_id res chain seq x y z
N MET A 1 -11.91 7.17 -9.09
CA MET A 1 -12.21 6.08 -8.14
C MET A 1 -11.03 5.96 -7.19
N LYS A 2 -11.26 5.99 -5.87
CA LYS A 2 -10.18 5.84 -4.87
C LYS A 2 -10.03 4.38 -4.50
N LEU A 3 -8.83 4.01 -4.05
CA LEU A 3 -8.56 2.66 -3.59
C LEU A 3 -9.46 2.26 -2.39
N SER A 4 -9.84 3.23 -1.55
CA SER A 4 -10.77 3.05 -0.44
C SER A 4 -12.18 2.62 -0.83
N ASP A 5 -12.59 2.83 -2.08
CA ASP A 5 -13.96 2.55 -2.54
C ASP A 5 -14.13 1.07 -2.90
N VAL A 6 -13.03 0.39 -3.21
CA VAL A 6 -12.99 -0.99 -3.71
C VAL A 6 -12.25 -1.95 -2.77
N SER A 7 -11.60 -1.42 -1.73
CA SER A 7 -10.79 -2.21 -0.81
C SER A 7 -10.86 -1.72 0.64
N THR A 8 -10.79 -2.69 1.56
CA THR A 8 -10.64 -2.44 2.98
C THR A 8 -9.15 -2.30 3.31
N ILE A 9 -8.77 -1.14 3.84
CA ILE A 9 -7.37 -0.80 4.16
C ILE A 9 -7.24 -0.48 5.65
N ARG A 10 -6.46 -1.29 6.37
CA ARG A 10 -6.19 -1.11 7.80
C ARG A 10 -4.88 -1.77 8.23
N SER A 11 -4.30 -1.31 9.33
CA SER A 11 -3.15 -1.98 9.99
C SER A 11 -3.60 -3.24 10.73
N ASN A 12 -2.66 -4.13 11.05
CA ASN A 12 -2.95 -5.39 11.76
C ASN A 12 -4.10 -6.19 11.11
N PHE A 13 -4.00 -6.41 9.79
CA PHE A 13 -5.04 -7.07 9.02
C PHE A 13 -4.55 -8.42 8.45
N PRO A 14 -4.62 -9.52 9.23
CA PRO A 14 -4.10 -10.82 8.81
C PRO A 14 -4.87 -11.45 7.64
N GLU A 15 -6.14 -11.08 7.46
CA GLU A 15 -6.98 -11.56 6.34
C GLU A 15 -6.87 -10.70 5.07
N ALA A 16 -5.91 -9.77 5.02
CA ALA A 16 -5.66 -9.01 3.81
C ALA A 16 -5.11 -9.90 2.69
N HIS A 17 -5.34 -9.51 1.44
CA HIS A 17 -4.77 -10.23 0.30
C HIS A 17 -3.25 -10.01 0.20
N PHE A 18 -2.79 -8.83 0.58
CA PHE A 18 -1.39 -8.48 0.69
C PHE A 18 -1.21 -7.27 1.62
N TRP A 19 0.05 -6.94 1.91
CA TRP A 19 0.41 -5.86 2.83
C TRP A 19 1.39 -4.88 2.18
N ILE A 20 1.48 -3.68 2.73
CA ILE A 20 2.48 -2.67 2.38
C ILE A 20 3.34 -2.37 3.60
N VAL A 21 4.66 -2.32 3.39
CA VAL A 21 5.63 -1.91 4.41
C VAL A 21 5.35 -0.48 4.84
N ARG A 22 4.89 -0.32 6.08
CA ARG A 22 4.50 0.97 6.66
C ARG A 22 5.70 1.79 7.13
N ARG A 23 6.71 1.13 7.70
CA ARG A 23 7.84 1.75 8.37
C ARG A 23 9.12 1.04 7.95
N GLY A 24 10.16 1.82 7.68
CA GLY A 24 11.44 1.27 7.25
C GLY A 24 12.35 2.36 6.69
N SER A 25 13.34 1.94 5.90
CA SER A 25 14.13 2.87 5.10
C SER A 25 13.28 3.49 4.00
N VAL A 26 13.76 4.62 3.45
CA VAL A 26 13.09 5.32 2.34
C VAL A 26 12.88 4.43 1.12
N ASP A 27 13.72 3.41 0.94
CA ASP A 27 13.65 2.49 -0.18
C ASP A 27 12.70 1.31 0.06
N ARG A 28 12.38 0.98 1.31
CA ARG A 28 11.47 -0.13 1.64
C ARG A 28 10.04 0.31 1.92
N VAL A 29 9.84 1.55 2.36
CA VAL A 29 8.48 2.05 2.64
C VAL A 29 7.65 2.08 1.36
N GLY A 30 6.42 1.57 1.45
CA GLY A 30 5.54 1.41 0.29
C GLY A 30 5.74 0.12 -0.49
N GLU A 31 6.73 -0.71 -0.14
CA GLU A 31 6.95 -2.03 -0.78
C GLU A 31 5.78 -2.97 -0.46
N PRO A 32 5.10 -3.53 -1.48
CA PRO A 32 4.06 -4.53 -1.25
C PRO A 32 4.69 -5.89 -0.96
N VAL A 33 4.19 -6.58 0.07
CA VAL A 33 4.66 -7.88 0.54
C VAL A 33 3.50 -8.86 0.73
N ARG A 34 3.79 -10.15 0.60
CA ARG A 34 2.82 -11.25 0.81
C ARG A 34 2.95 -11.92 2.18
N VAL A 35 3.81 -11.39 3.05
CA VAL A 35 3.99 -11.90 4.41
C VAL A 35 3.34 -10.94 5.38
N PHE A 36 2.46 -11.48 6.22
CA PHE A 36 1.79 -10.72 7.27
C PHE A 36 2.80 -10.16 8.27
N ASN A 37 2.66 -8.88 8.60
CA ASN A 37 3.29 -8.25 9.74
C ASN A 37 2.25 -7.28 10.35
N PRO A 38 2.04 -7.29 11.68
CA PRO A 38 1.06 -6.44 12.34
C PRO A 38 1.30 -4.93 12.14
N GLU A 39 2.56 -4.53 11.90
CA GLU A 39 2.91 -3.13 11.63
C GLU A 39 2.61 -2.70 10.19
N HIS A 40 2.49 -3.65 9.27
CA HIS A 40 2.21 -3.37 7.86
C HIS A 40 0.74 -2.97 7.66
N ILE A 41 0.49 -2.25 6.56
CA ILE A 41 -0.85 -1.86 6.14
C ILE A 41 -1.39 -2.97 5.26
N GLY A 42 -2.43 -3.67 5.70
CA GLY A 42 -3.09 -4.70 4.90
C GLY A 42 -4.15 -4.11 3.98
N ILE A 43 -4.23 -4.67 2.77
CA ILE A 43 -5.22 -4.33 1.76
C ILE A 43 -6.00 -5.58 1.39
N ARG A 44 -7.31 -5.56 1.62
CA ARG A 44 -8.24 -6.58 1.14
C ARG A 44 -9.17 -5.97 0.10
N VAL A 45 -9.13 -6.50 -1.11
CA VAL A 45 -10.00 -6.05 -2.20
C VAL A 45 -11.36 -6.72 -2.02
N GLU A 46 -12.41 -5.95 -1.82
CA GLU A 46 -13.76 -6.49 -1.60
C GLU A 46 -14.47 -6.72 -2.95
N GLN A 47 -14.19 -5.87 -3.95
CA GLN A 47 -14.79 -5.93 -5.28
C GLN A 47 -13.88 -6.64 -6.28
N THR A 48 -13.66 -7.94 -6.08
CA THR A 48 -12.79 -8.76 -6.93
C THR A 48 -13.24 -8.87 -8.39
N GLY A 49 -14.53 -8.65 -8.66
CA GLY A 49 -15.06 -8.55 -10.02
C GLY A 49 -14.65 -7.28 -10.79
N LEU A 50 -14.20 -6.24 -10.08
CA LEU A 50 -13.72 -4.99 -10.67
C LEU A 50 -12.18 -4.90 -10.64
N LEU A 51 -11.55 -5.39 -9.57
CA LEU A 51 -10.11 -5.30 -9.37
C LEU A 51 -9.57 -6.61 -8.80
N LEU A 52 -8.62 -7.23 -9.51
CA LEU A 52 -7.95 -8.42 -9.01
C LEU A 52 -6.89 -8.04 -7.95
N PRO A 53 -6.82 -8.76 -6.80
CA PRO A 53 -5.86 -8.48 -5.75
C PRO A 53 -4.40 -8.56 -6.23
N ASP A 54 -4.08 -9.57 -7.04
CA ASP A 54 -2.73 -9.76 -7.58
C ASP A 54 -2.35 -8.67 -8.57
N TYR A 55 -3.31 -8.20 -9.38
CA TYR A 55 -3.07 -7.08 -10.29
C TYR A 55 -2.75 -5.80 -9.50
N LEU A 56 -3.54 -5.50 -8.47
CA LEU A 56 -3.28 -4.35 -7.60
C LEU A 56 -1.91 -4.45 -6.91
N PHE A 57 -1.50 -5.65 -6.49
CA PHE A 57 -0.17 -5.88 -5.92
C PHE A 57 0.94 -5.42 -6.88
N TYR A 58 0.87 -5.83 -8.15
CA TYR A 58 1.86 -5.43 -9.14
C TYR A 58 1.79 -3.95 -9.51
N CYS A 59 0.60 -3.33 -9.51
CA CYS A 59 0.47 -1.88 -9.70
C CYS A 59 1.19 -1.11 -8.57
N LEU A 60 1.00 -1.52 -7.32
CA LEU A 60 1.65 -0.89 -6.18
C LEU A 60 3.16 -1.14 -6.16
N LEU A 61 3.60 -2.31 -6.66
CA LEU A 61 5.01 -2.62 -6.85
C LEU A 61 5.64 -1.69 -7.89
N ALA A 62 4.95 -1.44 -9.01
CA ALA A 62 5.42 -0.51 -10.04
C ALA A 62 5.51 0.94 -9.51
N ILE A 63 4.50 1.39 -8.75
CA ILE A 63 4.52 2.71 -8.08
C ILE A 63 5.69 2.80 -7.09
N HIS A 64 5.99 1.70 -6.38
CA HIS A 64 7.14 1.65 -5.48
C HIS A 64 8.47 1.75 -6.21
N GLN A 65 8.63 1.05 -7.33
CA GLN A 65 9.83 1.14 -8.17
C GLN A 65 10.02 2.53 -8.78
N GLN A 66 8.93 3.27 -9.04
CA GLN A 66 8.99 4.66 -9.50
C GLN A 66 9.40 5.65 -8.40
N GLY A 67 9.44 5.22 -7.13
CA GLY A 67 9.85 6.05 -6.00
C GLY A 67 8.79 7.02 -5.51
N SER A 68 7.53 6.90 -5.95
CA SER A 68 6.45 7.82 -5.55
C SER A 68 6.22 7.85 -4.04
N TRP A 69 6.44 6.73 -3.34
CA TRP A 69 6.31 6.68 -1.88
C TRP A 69 7.34 7.54 -1.15
N LYS A 70 8.50 7.82 -1.74
CA LYS A 70 9.55 8.65 -1.12
C LYS A 70 9.07 10.10 -0.91
N GLN A 71 8.13 10.57 -1.73
CA GLN A 71 7.58 11.92 -1.65
C GLN A 71 6.48 12.04 -0.58
N ILE A 72 5.84 10.93 -0.21
CA ILE A 72 4.71 10.88 0.72
C ILE A 72 5.17 10.42 2.11
N ALA A 73 6.27 9.67 2.18
CA ALA A 73 6.83 9.17 3.43
C ALA A 73 7.29 10.32 4.34
N THR A 74 6.97 10.22 5.62
CA THR A 74 7.34 11.22 6.65
C THR A 74 8.34 10.62 7.64
N GLY A 75 9.39 11.37 8.01
CA GLY A 75 10.37 10.91 9.00
C GLY A 75 11.76 11.53 8.83
N THR A 76 12.73 10.90 9.45
CA THR A 76 14.17 11.26 9.40
C THR A 76 14.89 10.47 8.31
N LEU A 77 16.09 10.92 7.89
CA LEU A 77 16.89 10.32 6.80
C LEU A 77 17.02 8.78 6.84
N SER A 78 17.01 8.19 8.04
CA SER A 78 17.20 6.74 8.23
C SER A 78 15.91 5.95 8.40
N LEU A 79 14.82 6.60 8.81
CA LEU A 79 13.58 5.94 9.21
C LEU A 79 12.37 6.80 8.85
N VAL A 80 11.57 6.28 7.93
CA VAL A 80 10.36 6.94 7.45
C VAL A 80 9.14 6.06 7.66
N ASN A 81 7.97 6.68 7.66
CA ASN A 81 6.69 6.02 7.80
C ASN A 81 5.66 6.57 6.81
N ILE A 82 4.72 5.72 6.42
CA ILE A 82 3.48 6.08 5.72
C ILE A 82 2.26 5.80 6.61
N ARG A 83 1.20 6.57 6.40
CA ARG A 83 -0.06 6.42 7.12
C ARG A 83 -1.05 5.64 6.27
N VAL A 84 -2.03 5.04 6.93
CA VAL A 84 -3.15 4.36 6.25
C VAL A 84 -3.94 5.35 5.37
N SER A 85 -4.05 6.61 5.79
CA SER A 85 -4.69 7.69 5.02
C SER A 85 -4.04 7.87 3.64
N ASP A 86 -2.71 7.77 3.59
CA ASP A 86 -1.91 8.04 2.39
C ASP A 86 -2.16 6.96 1.33
N VAL A 87 -2.29 5.70 1.79
CA VAL A 87 -2.66 4.56 0.95
C VAL A 87 -4.11 4.66 0.47
N ARG A 88 -5.03 5.14 1.32
CA ARG A 88 -6.45 5.34 0.95
C ARG A 88 -6.64 6.43 -0.11
N SER A 89 -5.77 7.43 -0.15
CA SER A 89 -5.85 8.53 -1.11
C SER A 89 -5.35 8.19 -2.52
N ILE A 90 -4.84 6.97 -2.75
CA ILE A 90 -4.37 6.56 -4.09
C ILE A 90 -5.56 6.53 -5.05
N GLU A 91 -5.46 7.31 -6.12
CA GLU A 91 -6.43 7.33 -7.21
C GLU A 91 -6.11 6.24 -8.23
N LEU A 92 -7.13 5.45 -8.58
CA LEU A 92 -7.04 4.38 -9.58
C LEU A 92 -7.36 4.87 -11.01
N SER A 93 -7.24 6.18 -11.28
CA SER A 93 -7.58 6.71 -12.61
C SER A 93 -6.41 6.51 -13.59
N PRO A 94 -6.65 6.01 -14.81
CA PRO A 94 -5.72 6.27 -15.91
C PRO A 94 -5.72 7.78 -16.15
N ARG A 95 -4.53 8.37 -16.25
CA ARG A 95 -4.35 9.71 -16.81
C ARG A 95 -4.01 9.56 -18.29
#